data_AF-A0A9J7BSG3-F1
#
_entry.id   AF-A0A9J7BSG3-F1
#
_cell.length_a   1.000
_cell.length_b   1.000
_cell.length_c   1.000
_cell.angle_alpha   90.00
_cell.angle_beta   90.00
_cell.angle_gamma   90.00
#
_symmetry.space_group_name_H-M   'P 1'
#
loop_
_entity.id
_entity.type
_entity.pdbx_description
1 polymer ?
#
loop_
_entity_poly.entity_id
_entity_poly.type
_entity_poly.pdbx_seq_one_letter_code
_entity_poly.pdbx_strand_id
1 'polypeptide(L)'
;MPQPDEITINSAVQRCVNAWREALARKNCKDPIDPGVWERDYAGKAYRKALPWLSTPDNVDAFIACVAQGLAIGAIDPSHATKLLYAAQIAITSRRARLHAEKEARTQKQDRAKKEESTPTPSPLTTNGVLGTKGGEAAVAAPQVPAPQAPPSPAPSSALNNLQPQKPKPAPKAPSPKDDLTEHVQVMLERILAGKPIDQVPLTPWKKTPPPPQAHTR
;
A
#
# COMPACT_ATOMS: atom_id res chain seq x y z
N MET A 1 -25.89 -12.75 4.29
CA MET A 1 -24.64 -13.54 4.33
C MET A 1 -23.51 -12.55 4.12
N PRO A 2 -22.61 -12.37 5.10
CA PRO A 2 -21.43 -11.53 4.90
C PRO A 2 -20.62 -12.06 3.72
N GLN A 3 -20.07 -11.17 2.91
CA GLN A 3 -19.23 -11.56 1.77
C GLN A 3 -17.93 -12.23 2.31
N PRO A 4 -17.34 -13.19 1.58
CA PRO A 4 -16.22 -13.99 2.09
C PRO A 4 -14.97 -13.17 2.44
N ASP A 5 -14.79 -12.00 1.81
CA ASP A 5 -13.77 -10.99 2.10
C ASP A 5 -13.98 -10.31 3.46
N GLU A 6 -15.22 -10.08 3.87
CA GLU A 6 -15.54 -9.48 5.16
C GLU A 6 -15.11 -10.40 6.33
N ILE A 7 -15.27 -11.72 6.15
CA ILE A 7 -14.86 -12.72 7.15
C ILE A 7 -13.34 -12.71 7.32
N THR A 8 -12.57 -12.54 6.23
CA THR A 8 -11.10 -12.52 6.30
C THR A 8 -10.60 -11.24 6.98
N ILE A 9 -11.19 -10.08 6.68
CA ILE A 9 -10.84 -8.80 7.32
C ILE A 9 -11.09 -8.86 8.84
N ASN A 10 -12.29 -9.27 9.25
CA ASN A 10 -12.61 -9.36 10.69
C ASN A 10 -11.67 -10.33 11.42
N SER A 11 -11.36 -11.48 10.81
CA SER A 11 -10.43 -12.44 11.40
C SER A 11 -9.01 -11.87 11.56
N ALA A 12 -8.53 -11.08 10.60
CA ALA A 12 -7.23 -10.43 10.66
C ALA A 12 -7.18 -9.37 11.76
N VAL A 13 -8.21 -8.51 11.84
CA VAL A 13 -8.33 -7.50 12.90
C VAL A 13 -8.33 -8.14 14.28
N GLN A 14 -9.09 -9.22 14.47
CA GLN A 14 -9.09 -9.97 15.74
C GLN A 14 -7.72 -10.54 16.09
N ARG A 15 -6.97 -11.08 15.11
CA ARG A 15 -5.58 -11.53 15.34
C ARG A 15 -4.67 -10.38 15.77
N CYS A 16 -4.74 -9.24 15.09
CA CYS A 16 -3.99 -8.04 15.44
C CYS A 16 -4.29 -7.59 16.89
N VAL A 17 -5.58 -7.49 17.25
CA VAL A 17 -6.04 -7.10 18.59
C VAL A 17 -5.62 -8.10 19.67
N ASN A 18 -5.75 -9.41 19.41
CA ASN A 18 -5.35 -10.44 20.36
C ASN A 18 -3.85 -10.38 20.63
N ALA A 19 -3.01 -10.20 19.61
CA ALA A 19 -1.57 -10.06 19.79
C ALA A 19 -1.19 -8.87 20.69
N TRP A 20 -1.91 -7.75 20.59
CA TRP A 20 -1.74 -6.61 21.48
C TRP A 20 -2.17 -6.90 22.92
N ARG A 21 -3.37 -7.49 23.11
CA ARG A 21 -3.88 -7.86 24.44
C ARG A 21 -2.97 -8.85 25.15
N GLU A 22 -2.51 -9.88 24.44
CA GLU A 22 -1.56 -10.86 24.98
C GLU A 22 -0.24 -10.20 25.38
N ALA A 23 0.26 -9.26 24.59
CA ALA A 23 1.49 -8.54 24.92
C ALA A 23 1.34 -7.66 26.17
N LEU A 24 0.18 -7.00 26.36
CA LEU A 24 -0.13 -6.29 27.60
C LEU A 24 -0.26 -7.23 28.80
N ALA A 25 -0.92 -8.38 28.63
CA ALA A 25 -1.08 -9.38 29.68
C ALA A 25 0.28 -9.92 30.15
N ARG A 26 1.22 -10.19 29.23
CA ARG A 26 2.59 -10.62 29.58
C ARG A 26 3.39 -9.59 30.40
N LYS A 27 3.01 -8.30 30.34
CA LYS A 27 3.64 -7.24 31.13
C LYS A 27 2.98 -7.00 32.48
N ASN A 28 1.99 -7.82 32.85
CA ASN A 28 1.19 -7.64 34.07
C ASN A 28 0.63 -6.21 34.17
N CYS A 29 0.20 -5.66 33.03
CA CYS A 29 -0.35 -4.31 32.98
C CYS A 29 -1.60 -4.28 33.86
N LYS A 30 -1.54 -3.53 34.97
CA LYS A 30 -2.61 -3.47 35.98
C LYS A 30 -3.91 -2.93 35.37
N ASP A 31 -3.77 -1.99 34.44
CA ASP A 31 -4.87 -1.35 33.73
C ASP A 31 -4.71 -1.58 32.21
N PRO A 32 -5.61 -2.36 31.58
CA PRO A 32 -5.61 -2.54 30.13
C PRO A 32 -6.10 -1.30 29.36
N ILE A 33 -6.79 -0.40 30.05
CA ILE A 33 -7.43 0.80 29.47
C ILE A 33 -6.40 1.89 29.24
N ASP A 34 -5.52 2.12 30.21
CA ASP A 34 -4.44 3.11 30.12
C ASP A 34 -3.08 2.47 30.41
N PRO A 35 -2.57 1.63 29.48
CA PRO A 35 -1.24 1.09 29.60
C PRO A 35 -0.21 2.22 29.58
N GLY A 36 0.82 2.10 30.42
CA GLY A 36 1.95 3.02 30.41
C GLY A 36 2.65 3.07 29.05
N VAL A 37 3.46 4.11 28.84
CA VAL A 37 4.12 4.36 27.54
C VAL A 37 4.96 3.16 27.09
N TRP A 38 5.64 2.49 28.01
CA TRP A 38 6.49 1.32 27.72
C TRP A 38 5.68 0.08 27.35
N GLU A 39 4.56 -0.13 28.02
CA GLU A 39 3.62 -1.22 27.76
C GLU A 39 2.95 -1.04 26.40
N ARG A 40 2.56 0.19 26.05
CA ARG A 40 2.03 0.53 24.72
C ARG A 40 3.04 0.27 23.61
N ASP A 41 4.29 0.70 23.77
CA ASP A 41 5.32 0.45 22.74
C ASP A 41 5.59 -1.05 22.56
N TYR A 42 5.67 -1.80 23.68
CA TYR A 42 5.85 -3.25 23.64
C TYR A 42 4.68 -3.96 22.95
N ALA A 43 3.44 -3.65 23.34
CA ALA A 43 2.25 -4.22 22.72
C ALA A 43 2.13 -3.78 21.26
N GLY A 44 2.56 -2.56 20.92
CA GLY A 44 2.52 -2.03 19.55
C GLY A 44 3.44 -2.76 18.61
N LYS A 45 4.60 -3.18 19.12
CA LYS A 45 5.50 -4.09 18.39
C LYS A 45 4.84 -5.44 18.14
N ALA A 46 4.09 -5.99 19.09
CA ALA A 46 3.36 -7.25 18.90
C ALA A 46 2.21 -7.10 17.89
N TYR A 47 1.42 -6.02 17.98
CA TYR A 47 0.35 -5.71 17.03
C TYR A 47 0.88 -5.59 15.60
N ARG A 48 1.95 -4.80 15.41
CA ARG A 48 2.57 -4.61 14.09
C ARG A 48 3.15 -5.90 13.51
N LYS A 49 3.64 -6.83 14.35
CA LYS A 49 4.09 -8.17 13.91
C LYS A 49 2.93 -9.08 13.49
N ALA A 50 1.73 -8.84 14.00
CA ALA A 50 0.52 -9.58 13.64
C ALA A 50 -0.21 -9.02 12.42
N LEU A 51 0.26 -7.91 11.84
CA LEU A 51 -0.32 -7.34 10.63
C LEU A 51 -0.26 -8.33 9.45
N PRO A 52 -1.31 -8.39 8.62
CA PRO A 52 -1.30 -9.18 7.39
C PRO A 52 -0.19 -8.77 6.42
N TRP A 53 0.25 -9.70 5.57
CA TRP A 53 1.25 -9.42 4.54
C TRP A 53 0.60 -8.84 3.28
N LEU A 54 1.19 -7.83 2.65
CA LEU A 54 0.66 -7.12 1.47
C LEU A 54 0.71 -7.94 0.14
N SER A 55 0.83 -9.26 0.21
CA SER A 55 1.04 -10.15 -0.94
C SER A 55 -0.20 -10.30 -1.84
N THR A 56 -1.41 -10.36 -1.26
CA THR A 56 -2.68 -10.57 -1.97
C THR A 56 -3.62 -9.37 -1.84
N PRO A 57 -4.61 -9.17 -2.73
CA PRO A 57 -5.60 -8.08 -2.63
C PRO A 57 -6.33 -8.07 -1.30
N ASP A 58 -6.91 -9.21 -0.93
CA ASP A 58 -7.70 -9.36 0.29
C ASP A 58 -6.86 -9.05 1.55
N ASN A 59 -5.56 -9.38 1.54
CA ASN A 59 -4.69 -9.05 2.65
C ASN A 59 -4.35 -7.56 2.73
N VAL A 60 -4.40 -6.81 1.62
CA VAL A 60 -4.18 -5.35 1.67
C VAL A 60 -5.35 -4.68 2.38
N ASP A 61 -6.59 -5.09 2.08
CA ASP A 61 -7.78 -4.53 2.73
C ASP A 61 -7.79 -4.89 4.22
N ALA A 62 -7.50 -6.15 4.56
CA ALA A 62 -7.32 -6.60 5.94
C ALA A 62 -6.19 -5.85 6.66
N PHE A 63 -5.08 -5.54 5.98
CA PHE A 63 -3.97 -4.77 6.52
C PHE A 63 -4.40 -3.33 6.84
N ILE A 64 -5.09 -2.65 5.91
CA ILE A 64 -5.60 -1.29 6.13
C ILE A 64 -6.57 -1.26 7.31
N ALA A 65 -7.47 -2.25 7.40
CA ALA A 65 -8.40 -2.39 8.52
C ALA A 65 -7.67 -2.58 9.87
N CYS A 66 -6.65 -3.44 9.95
CA CYS A 66 -5.82 -3.54 11.16
C CYS A 66 -5.09 -2.22 11.46
N VAL A 67 -4.58 -1.49 10.46
CA VAL A 67 -3.89 -0.21 10.73
C VAL A 67 -4.87 0.83 11.30
N ALA A 68 -6.08 0.92 10.75
CA ALA A 68 -7.12 1.81 11.25
C ALA A 68 -7.55 1.45 12.68
N GLN A 69 -7.80 0.16 12.95
CA GLN A 69 -8.13 -0.30 14.30
C GLN A 69 -6.97 -0.06 15.28
N GLY A 70 -5.73 -0.28 14.84
CA GLY A 70 -4.51 -0.04 15.62
C GLY A 70 -4.34 1.42 15.99
N LEU A 71 -4.67 2.37 15.11
CA LEU A 71 -4.74 3.79 15.43
C LEU A 71 -5.81 4.09 16.48
N ALA A 72 -7.00 3.52 16.32
CA ALA A 72 -8.15 3.77 17.22
C ALA A 72 -7.87 3.31 18.66
N ILE A 73 -7.17 2.19 18.85
CA ILE A 73 -6.83 1.67 20.18
C ILE A 73 -5.48 2.20 20.72
N GLY A 74 -4.83 3.13 20.01
CA GLY A 74 -3.51 3.64 20.39
C GLY A 74 -2.37 2.63 20.26
N ALA A 75 -2.57 1.57 19.47
CA ALA A 75 -1.56 0.54 19.21
C ALA A 75 -0.51 0.92 18.17
N ILE A 76 -0.87 1.82 17.28
CA ILE A 76 -0.01 2.37 16.25
C ILE A 76 0.04 3.88 16.43
N ASP A 77 1.24 4.41 16.59
CA ASP A 77 1.47 5.84 16.61
C ASP A 77 1.14 6.46 15.24
N PRO A 78 0.53 7.66 15.17
CA PRO A 78 0.21 8.32 13.90
C PRO A 78 1.39 8.44 12.92
N SER A 79 2.62 8.61 13.42
CA SER A 79 3.83 8.67 12.58
C SER A 79 4.18 7.33 11.92
N HIS A 80 3.80 6.21 12.53
CA HIS A 80 3.95 4.88 11.94
C HIS A 80 2.79 4.54 11.01
N ALA A 81 1.57 4.95 11.36
CA ALA A 81 0.39 4.65 10.55
C ALA A 81 0.49 5.23 9.13
N THR A 82 0.96 6.47 8.99
CA THR A 82 1.17 7.10 7.67
C THR A 82 2.13 6.29 6.79
N LYS A 83 3.23 5.76 7.34
CA LYS A 83 4.19 4.91 6.61
C LYS A 83 3.57 3.57 6.21
N LEU A 84 2.79 2.95 7.09
CA LEU A 84 2.11 1.68 6.82
C LEU A 84 1.06 1.84 5.72
N LEU A 85 0.25 2.90 5.76
CA LEU A 85 -0.75 3.19 4.73
C LEU A 85 -0.09 3.53 3.38
N TYR A 86 1.06 4.23 3.40
CA TYR A 86 1.83 4.47 2.19
C TYR A 86 2.38 3.18 1.57
N ALA A 87 2.85 2.23 2.38
CA ALA A 87 3.27 0.91 1.90
C ALA A 87 2.11 0.13 1.26
N ALA A 88 0.93 0.18 1.85
CA ALA A 88 -0.29 -0.41 1.27
C ALA A 88 -0.64 0.24 -0.08
N GLN A 89 -0.53 1.57 -0.18
CA GLN A 89 -0.73 2.29 -1.44
C GLN A 89 0.24 1.82 -2.53
N ILE A 90 1.54 1.67 -2.20
CA ILE A 90 2.54 1.16 -3.15
C ILE A 90 2.21 -0.28 -3.59
N ALA A 91 1.76 -1.14 -2.67
CA ALA A 91 1.38 -2.50 -3.03
C ALA A 91 0.21 -2.54 -4.03
N ILE A 92 -0.80 -1.68 -3.83
CA ILE A 92 -1.94 -1.54 -4.75
C ILE A 92 -1.48 -1.07 -6.13
N THR A 93 -0.70 0.01 -6.19
CA THR A 93 -0.26 0.59 -7.47
C THR A 93 0.68 -0.34 -8.24
N SER A 94 1.62 -0.98 -7.54
CA SER A 94 2.53 -1.98 -8.13
C SER A 94 1.77 -3.17 -8.73
N ARG A 95 0.77 -3.69 -8.01
CA ARG A 95 -0.06 -4.80 -8.54
C ARG A 95 -0.83 -4.38 -9.79
N ARG A 96 -1.45 -3.20 -9.78
CA ARG A 96 -2.16 -2.69 -10.96
C ARG A 96 -1.23 -2.59 -12.16
N ALA A 97 -0.03 -2.04 -11.98
CA ALA A 97 0.96 -1.95 -13.06
C ALA A 97 1.32 -3.32 -13.65
N ARG A 98 1.52 -4.34 -12.80
CA ARG A 98 1.79 -5.71 -13.24
C ARG A 98 0.63 -6.31 -14.06
N LEU A 99 -0.61 -6.16 -13.59
CA LEU A 99 -1.78 -6.67 -14.31
C LEU A 99 -1.97 -6.00 -15.68
N HIS A 100 -1.68 -4.71 -15.77
CA HIS A 100 -1.68 -3.99 -17.05
C HIS A 100 -0.62 -4.54 -18.01
N ALA A 101 0.63 -4.70 -17.55
CA ALA A 101 1.71 -5.26 -18.36
C ALA A 101 1.41 -6.70 -18.83
N GLU A 102 0.83 -7.54 -17.95
CA GLU A 102 0.43 -8.90 -18.30
C GLU A 102 -0.69 -8.92 -19.35
N LYS A 103 -1.64 -7.98 -19.30
CA LYS A 103 -2.71 -7.85 -20.29
C LYS A 103 -2.14 -7.44 -21.66
N GLU A 104 -1.25 -6.46 -21.71
CA GLU A 104 -0.60 -6.00 -22.94
C GLU A 104 0.23 -7.12 -23.58
N ALA A 105 0.99 -7.87 -22.77
CA ALA A 105 1.76 -9.02 -23.25
C ALA A 105 0.88 -10.14 -23.82
N ARG A 106 -0.33 -10.34 -23.27
CA ARG A 106 -1.31 -11.31 -23.81
C ARG A 106 -1.87 -10.86 -25.15
N THR A 107 -2.25 -9.59 -25.27
CA THR A 107 -2.75 -9.04 -26.55
C THR A 107 -1.70 -9.16 -27.65
N GLN A 108 -0.44 -8.80 -27.36
CA GLN A 108 0.64 -8.87 -28.33
C GLN A 108 0.91 -10.31 -28.83
N LYS A 109 0.80 -11.31 -27.94
CA LYS A 109 0.93 -12.73 -28.33
C LYS A 109 -0.20 -13.18 -29.24
N GLN A 110 -1.43 -12.73 -28.99
CA GLN A 110 -2.59 -13.06 -29.83
C GLN A 110 -2.47 -12.45 -31.22
N ASP A 111 -2.04 -11.19 -31.32
CA ASP A 111 -1.83 -10.53 -32.60
C ASP A 111 -0.74 -11.20 -33.43
N ARG A 112 0.33 -11.68 -32.78
CA ARG A 112 1.40 -12.41 -33.46
C ARG A 112 0.95 -13.79 -33.96
N ALA A 113 0.22 -14.56 -33.15
CA ALA A 113 -0.30 -15.87 -33.56
C ALA A 113 -1.24 -15.75 -34.77
N LYS A 114 -2.10 -14.73 -34.80
CA LYS A 114 -3.00 -14.48 -35.92
C LYS A 114 -2.28 -14.11 -37.23
N LYS A 115 -1.10 -13.50 -37.15
CA LYS A 115 -0.31 -13.11 -38.33
C LYS A 115 0.41 -14.30 -38.99
N GLU A 116 0.83 -15.30 -38.21
CA GLU A 116 1.57 -16.46 -38.73
C GLU A 116 0.65 -17.44 -39.51
N GLU A 117 -0.65 -17.50 -39.21
CA GLU A 117 -1.62 -18.37 -39.92
C GLU A 117 -2.12 -17.79 -41.26
N SER A 118 -1.82 -16.52 -41.56
CA SER A 118 -2.12 -15.91 -42.87
C SER A 118 -1.00 -16.05 -43.91
N THR A 119 -0.02 -16.94 -43.70
CA THR A 119 1.01 -17.20 -44.71
C THR A 119 0.41 -18.09 -45.82
N PRO A 120 0.21 -17.57 -47.06
CA PRO A 120 -0.26 -18.42 -48.15
C PRO A 120 0.78 -19.50 -48.41
N THR A 121 0.35 -20.77 -48.35
CA THR A 121 1.12 -21.95 -48.75
C THR A 121 1.91 -21.66 -50.03
N PRO A 122 3.26 -21.60 -50.00
CA PRO A 122 4.03 -21.57 -51.23
C PRO A 122 3.86 -22.94 -51.89
N SER A 123 3.35 -22.94 -53.13
CA SER A 123 3.24 -24.13 -53.96
C SER A 123 4.56 -24.93 -53.98
N PRO A 124 4.52 -26.27 -53.96
CA PRO A 124 5.72 -27.09 -53.98
C PRO A 124 6.45 -26.93 -55.31
N LEU A 125 7.63 -26.29 -55.29
CA LEU A 125 8.54 -26.25 -56.42
C LEU A 125 9.57 -27.37 -56.27
N THR A 126 9.48 -28.35 -57.17
CA THR A 126 10.50 -29.37 -57.46
C THR A 126 11.86 -28.73 -57.69
N THR A 127 12.89 -29.16 -56.94
CA THR A 127 14.27 -29.03 -57.41
C THR A 127 15.07 -30.27 -57.00
N ASN A 128 15.67 -30.88 -58.01
CA ASN A 128 16.50 -32.07 -57.91
C ASN A 128 17.95 -31.66 -57.64
N GLY A 129 18.60 -32.39 -56.73
CA GLY A 129 20.03 -32.70 -56.78
C GLY A 129 21.01 -31.62 -56.31
N VAL A 130 21.79 -31.93 -55.27
CA VAL A 130 23.22 -32.26 -55.43
C VAL A 130 23.84 -32.64 -54.08
N LEU A 131 24.59 -33.75 -54.15
CA LEU A 131 25.41 -34.36 -53.11
C LEU A 131 26.55 -33.41 -52.69
N GLY A 132 26.80 -33.26 -51.38
CA GLY A 132 27.93 -32.47 -50.87
C GLY A 132 28.29 -32.82 -49.43
N THR A 133 29.13 -33.83 -49.26
CA THR A 133 29.76 -34.33 -48.02
C THR A 133 30.83 -33.41 -47.41
N LYS A 134 31.02 -33.59 -46.09
CA LYS A 134 32.14 -33.23 -45.15
C LYS A 134 31.74 -32.11 -44.18
N GLY A 135 31.78 -32.31 -42.86
CA GLY A 135 32.84 -32.94 -42.06
C GLY A 135 33.55 -31.80 -41.32
N GLY A 136 33.26 -31.62 -40.03
CA GLY A 136 33.71 -30.46 -39.26
C GLY A 136 33.32 -30.55 -37.79
N GLU A 137 34.10 -31.35 -37.07
CA GLU A 137 34.25 -31.41 -35.62
C GLU A 137 34.67 -30.03 -35.06
N ALA A 138 34.00 -29.53 -34.01
CA ALA A 138 34.60 -28.90 -32.82
C ALA A 138 33.61 -28.02 -32.02
N ALA A 139 33.82 -28.08 -30.70
CA ALA A 139 33.51 -27.09 -29.67
C ALA A 139 32.04 -26.93 -29.21
N VAL A 140 31.71 -27.77 -28.22
CA VAL A 140 30.68 -27.50 -27.20
C VAL A 140 31.12 -26.27 -26.39
N ALA A 141 30.62 -25.09 -26.74
CA ALA A 141 30.75 -23.88 -25.94
C ALA A 141 29.62 -23.85 -24.91
N ALA A 142 29.99 -23.92 -23.63
CA ALA A 142 29.09 -23.80 -22.50
C ALA A 142 28.31 -22.47 -22.53
N PRO A 143 27.03 -22.45 -22.10
CA PRO A 143 26.26 -21.22 -21.98
C PRO A 143 26.91 -20.31 -20.94
N GLN A 144 27.48 -19.19 -21.39
CA GLN A 144 27.87 -18.09 -20.52
C GLN A 144 26.60 -17.55 -19.86
N VAL A 145 26.44 -17.83 -18.58
CA VAL A 145 25.50 -17.13 -17.71
C VAL A 145 25.94 -15.67 -17.67
N PRO A 146 25.13 -14.71 -18.14
CA PRO A 146 25.49 -13.30 -18.07
C PRO A 146 25.67 -12.93 -16.61
N ALA A 147 26.85 -12.40 -16.29
CA ALA A 147 27.16 -11.88 -14.98
C ALA A 147 26.06 -10.90 -14.52
N PRO A 148 25.66 -10.91 -13.23
CA PRO A 148 24.70 -9.97 -12.71
C PRO A 148 25.22 -8.55 -12.97
N GLN A 149 24.51 -7.81 -13.81
CA GLN A 149 24.78 -6.40 -14.03
C GLN A 149 24.69 -5.70 -12.68
N ALA A 150 25.77 -5.01 -12.31
CA ALA A 150 25.80 -4.20 -11.11
C ALA A 150 24.58 -3.27 -11.09
N PRO A 151 23.89 -3.11 -9.94
CA PRO A 151 22.79 -2.18 -9.84
C PRO A 151 23.26 -0.79 -10.29
N PRO A 152 22.44 -0.04 -11.06
CA PRO A 152 22.80 1.30 -11.46
C PRO A 152 23.12 2.13 -10.21
N SER A 153 24.30 2.75 -10.20
CA SER A 153 24.72 3.66 -9.14
C SER A 153 23.60 4.64 -8.83
N PRO A 154 23.26 4.86 -7.55
CA PRO A 154 22.27 5.85 -7.17
C PRO A 154 22.70 7.22 -7.72
N ALA A 155 21.78 7.88 -8.42
CA ALA A 155 21.98 9.24 -8.91
C ALA A 155 22.49 10.15 -7.77
N PRO A 156 23.41 11.09 -8.06
CA PRO A 156 23.96 11.97 -7.04
C PRO A 156 22.82 12.75 -6.35
N SER A 157 22.74 12.63 -5.03
CA SER A 157 21.75 13.25 -4.13
C SER A 157 21.81 14.78 -4.05
N SER A 158 22.24 15.48 -5.10
CA SER A 158 22.48 16.91 -5.09
C SER A 158 21.22 17.78 -5.16
N ALA A 159 20.01 17.20 -5.14
CA ALA A 159 18.74 17.94 -5.28
C ALA A 159 17.99 18.21 -3.96
N LEU A 160 18.58 17.93 -2.78
CA LEU A 160 17.94 18.18 -1.46
C LEU A 160 18.54 19.34 -0.64
N ASN A 161 19.47 20.13 -1.19
CA ASN A 161 20.19 21.15 -0.41
C ASN A 161 19.65 22.58 -0.49
N ASN A 162 18.41 22.80 -0.95
CA ASN A 162 17.84 24.17 -1.00
C ASN A 162 16.59 24.38 -0.14
N LEU A 163 16.44 23.64 0.96
CA LEU A 163 15.61 24.09 2.09
C LEU A 163 16.51 24.84 3.09
N GLN A 164 16.80 26.09 2.75
CA GLN A 164 17.33 27.06 3.69
C GLN A 164 16.30 27.25 4.83
N PRO A 165 16.69 27.15 6.12
CA PRO A 165 15.79 27.43 7.22
C PRO A 165 15.34 28.89 7.15
N GLN A 166 14.11 29.11 6.66
CA GLN A 166 13.45 30.41 6.76
C GLN A 166 13.34 30.73 8.25
N LYS A 167 13.98 31.84 8.65
CA LYS A 167 13.90 32.40 10.00
C LYS A 167 12.41 32.53 10.37
N PRO A 168 11.91 31.84 11.40
CA PRO A 168 10.49 31.82 11.70
C PRO A 168 10.00 33.23 12.01
N LYS A 169 9.12 33.73 11.16
CA LYS A 169 8.35 34.95 11.41
C LYS A 169 7.51 34.71 12.68
N PRO A 170 7.51 35.63 13.66
CA PRO A 170 6.75 35.44 14.89
C PRO A 170 5.27 35.29 14.53
N ALA A 171 4.72 34.11 14.83
CA ALA A 171 3.35 33.78 14.52
C ALA A 171 2.40 34.60 15.42
N PRO A 172 1.28 35.13 14.88
CA PRO A 172 0.20 35.61 15.71
C PRO A 172 -0.35 34.47 16.57
N LYS A 173 -0.63 34.74 17.85
CA LYS A 173 -1.23 33.80 18.80
C LYS A 173 -2.49 33.17 18.19
N ALA A 174 -2.38 31.92 17.77
CA ALA A 174 -3.51 31.12 17.33
C ALA A 174 -4.31 30.68 18.57
N PRO A 175 -5.66 30.73 18.52
CA PRO A 175 -6.49 30.13 19.55
C PRO A 175 -6.31 28.61 19.54
N SER A 176 -6.08 28.04 20.73
CA SER A 176 -5.87 26.61 20.97
C SER A 176 -7.02 25.76 20.40
N PRO A 177 -6.78 24.85 19.43
CA PRO A 177 -7.77 23.88 18.99
C PRO A 177 -7.60 22.62 19.84
N LYS A 178 -8.29 22.54 20.98
CA LYS A 178 -8.25 21.34 21.85
C LYS A 178 -9.53 20.52 21.87
N ASP A 179 -10.63 20.98 21.27
CA ASP A 179 -11.94 20.34 21.54
C ASP A 179 -12.66 19.75 20.30
N ASP A 180 -12.25 20.04 19.07
CA ASP A 180 -13.07 19.68 17.89
C ASP A 180 -12.76 18.29 17.29
N LEU A 181 -11.49 17.85 17.36
CA LEU A 181 -11.09 16.58 16.72
C LEU A 181 -11.55 15.35 17.51
N THR A 182 -11.65 15.48 18.83
CA THR A 182 -12.07 14.38 19.72
C THR A 182 -13.56 14.09 19.54
N GLU A 183 -14.41 15.11 19.40
CA GLU A 183 -15.84 14.90 19.15
C GLU A 183 -16.10 14.26 17.78
N HIS A 184 -15.35 14.65 16.74
CA HIS A 184 -15.55 14.08 15.41
C HIS A 184 -15.18 12.59 15.35
N VAL A 185 -14.09 12.20 16.02
CA VAL A 185 -13.68 10.80 16.12
C VAL A 185 -14.66 10.00 16.99
N GLN A 186 -15.16 10.58 18.09
CA GLN A 186 -16.17 9.95 18.95
C GLN A 186 -17.48 9.66 18.20
N VAL A 187 -17.98 10.64 17.44
CA VAL A 187 -19.22 10.50 16.64
C VAL A 187 -19.04 9.50 15.50
N MET A 188 -17.85 9.42 14.92
CA MET A 188 -17.56 8.45 13.86
C MET A 188 -17.49 7.02 14.43
N LEU A 189 -16.90 6.83 15.63
CA LEU A 189 -16.80 5.53 16.29
C LEU A 189 -18.16 5.01 16.80
N GLU A 190 -19.00 5.87 17.37
CA GLU A 190 -20.39 5.55 17.76
C GLU A 190 -21.22 5.07 16.56
N ARG A 191 -21.03 5.67 15.38
CA ARG A 191 -21.76 5.30 14.16
C ARG A 191 -21.32 3.96 13.58
N ILE A 192 -20.04 3.62 13.70
CA ILE A 192 -19.50 2.31 13.29
C ILE A 192 -20.05 1.22 14.22
N LEU A 193 -20.10 1.48 15.54
CA LEU A 193 -20.65 0.54 16.51
C LEU A 193 -22.17 0.37 16.39
N ALA A 194 -22.88 1.39 15.93
CA ALA A 194 -24.34 1.33 15.69
C ALA A 194 -24.74 0.57 14.41
N GLY A 195 -23.80 0.00 13.65
CA GLY A 195 -24.10 -0.86 12.49
C GLY A 195 -24.84 -0.16 11.35
N LYS A 196 -24.75 1.17 11.25
CA LYS A 196 -25.44 1.90 10.18
C LYS A 196 -24.64 1.79 8.87
N PRO A 197 -25.26 1.35 7.77
CA PRO A 197 -24.59 1.20 6.48
C PRO A 197 -24.07 2.55 5.97
N ILE A 198 -22.84 2.56 5.48
CA ILE A 198 -22.08 3.75 5.07
C ILE A 198 -22.69 4.44 3.83
N ASP A 199 -23.62 3.79 3.12
CA ASP A 199 -24.18 4.27 1.86
C ASP A 199 -25.25 5.37 1.98
N GLN A 200 -25.55 5.85 3.19
CA GLN A 200 -26.50 6.96 3.41
C GLN A 200 -25.87 8.16 4.11
N VAL A 201 -24.67 8.58 3.71
CA VAL A 201 -24.20 9.93 4.05
C VAL A 201 -24.68 10.89 2.95
N PRO A 202 -25.78 11.64 3.15
CA PRO A 202 -26.04 12.80 2.30
C PRO A 202 -24.84 13.73 2.46
N LEU A 203 -24.15 13.99 1.35
CA LEU A 203 -23.13 15.03 1.25
C LEU A 203 -23.82 16.36 1.58
N THR A 204 -23.83 16.74 2.86
CA THR A 204 -24.31 18.06 3.25
C THR A 204 -23.41 19.08 2.56
N PRO A 205 -23.98 20.08 1.87
CA PRO A 205 -23.21 21.08 1.18
C PRO A 205 -22.30 21.77 2.19
N TRP A 206 -21.01 21.82 1.87
CA TRP A 206 -19.99 22.46 2.69
C TRP A 206 -20.46 23.88 2.97
N LYS A 207 -20.81 24.18 4.23
CA LYS A 207 -21.15 25.54 4.64
C LYS A 207 -19.94 26.41 4.32
N LYS A 208 -20.11 27.32 3.35
CA LYS A 208 -19.15 28.38 3.03
C LYS A 208 -18.79 29.07 4.35
N THR A 209 -17.52 28.98 4.72
CA THR A 209 -16.97 29.74 5.83
C THR A 209 -17.23 31.23 5.57
N PRO A 210 -17.84 31.98 6.51
CA PRO A 210 -18.04 33.41 6.33
C PRO A 210 -16.67 34.11 6.21
N PRO A 211 -16.55 35.14 5.34
CA PRO A 211 -15.30 35.86 5.19
C PRO A 211 -14.92 36.56 6.50
N PRO A 212 -13.62 36.68 6.81
CA PRO A 212 -13.15 37.32 8.03
C PRO A 212 -13.56 38.81 8.05
N PRO A 213 -13.86 39.37 9.23
CA PRO A 213 -14.24 40.77 9.36
C PRO A 213 -13.11 41.68 8.88
N GLN A 214 -13.44 42.59 7.94
CA GLN A 214 -12.48 43.58 7.49
C GLN A 214 -12.20 44.57 8.62
N ALA A 215 -10.95 44.62 9.06
CA ALA A 215 -10.49 45.59 10.04
C ALA A 215 -10.50 46.99 9.40
N HIS A 216 -11.41 47.85 9.85
CA HIS A 216 -11.36 49.27 9.55
C HIS A 216 -10.24 49.92 10.38
N THR A 217 -9.12 50.21 9.74
CA THR A 217 -8.08 51.09 10.28
C THR A 217 -8.62 52.52 10.30
N ARG A 218 -8.60 53.16 11.46
CA ARG A 218 -8.95 54.56 11.68
C ARG A 218 -7.69 55.41 11.71
#